data_AF-A0A8T5RV75-F1
#
_entry.id   AF-A0A8T5RV75-F1
#
_cell.length_a   1.000
_cell.length_b   1.000
_cell.length_c   1.000
_cell.angle_alpha   90.00
_cell.angle_beta   90.00
_cell.angle_gamma   90.00
#
_symmetry.space_group_name_H-M   'P 1'
#
loop_
_entity.id
_entity.type
_entity.pdbx_description
1 polymer ?
#
loop_
_entity_poly.entity_id
_entity_poly.type
_entity_poly.pdbx_seq_one_letter_code
_entity_poly.pdbx_strand_id
1 'polypeptide(L)'
;MSKVKKKPTRLPGGLSREEIVFEKVIHFSGWFFLIVLLILLSGFFIFDMILDLVELELNTITFALVIFTGTNSAISFAVATRVKKNRDQKKKLFIDWLLGEFIFCIIAIFVVAAYQW
;
A
#
# COMPACT_ATOMS: atom_id res chain seq x y z
N MET A 1 8.47 45.13 -18.19
CA MET A 1 7.75 43.84 -18.05
C MET A 1 8.75 42.69 -18.23
N SER A 2 9.15 42.03 -17.15
CA SER A 2 10.12 40.92 -17.23
C SER A 2 9.41 39.65 -17.73
N LYS A 3 9.72 39.23 -18.96
CA LYS A 3 9.32 37.93 -19.50
C LYS A 3 10.18 36.84 -18.86
N VAL A 4 9.81 36.42 -17.65
CA VAL A 4 10.39 35.23 -17.03
C VAL A 4 10.01 34.03 -17.90
N LYS A 5 10.96 33.54 -18.71
CA LYS A 5 10.81 32.27 -19.44
C LYS A 5 10.72 31.14 -18.42
N LYS A 6 9.50 30.63 -18.18
CA LYS A 6 9.28 29.41 -17.41
C LYS A 6 10.13 28.30 -18.02
N LYS A 7 11.02 27.70 -17.23
CA LYS A 7 11.78 26.51 -17.66
C LYS A 7 10.79 25.42 -18.07
N PRO A 8 11.04 24.71 -19.18
CA PRO A 8 10.17 23.61 -19.59
C PRO A 8 10.17 22.54 -18.49
N THR A 9 9.01 22.31 -17.89
CA THR A 9 8.79 21.33 -16.81
C THR A 9 8.84 19.87 -17.29
N ARG A 10 8.98 19.65 -18.60
CA ARG A 10 8.95 18.32 -19.22
C ARG A 10 10.37 17.79 -19.40
N LEU A 11 10.64 16.67 -18.75
CA LEU A 11 11.84 15.85 -18.96
C LEU A 11 11.78 15.17 -20.35
N PRO A 12 12.92 14.71 -20.91
CA PRO A 12 12.91 13.98 -22.17
C PRO A 12 11.98 12.76 -22.04
N GLY A 13 10.94 12.71 -22.88
CA GLY A 13 9.85 11.73 -22.79
C GLY A 13 8.48 12.30 -22.38
N GLY A 14 8.34 13.61 -22.17
CA GLY A 14 7.04 14.26 -21.94
C GLY A 14 6.48 14.13 -20.52
N LEU A 15 7.21 13.46 -19.63
CA LEU A 15 6.85 13.24 -18.22
C LEU A 15 7.09 14.49 -17.36
N SER A 16 6.12 14.81 -16.51
CA SER A 16 6.31 15.77 -15.42
C SER A 16 7.11 15.13 -14.29
N ARG A 17 7.99 15.91 -13.65
CA ARG A 17 8.72 15.48 -12.44
C ARG A 17 7.78 14.98 -11.34
N GLU A 18 6.61 15.61 -11.22
CA GLU A 18 5.59 15.26 -10.22
C GLU A 18 5.01 13.86 -10.45
N GLU A 19 4.88 13.42 -11.70
CA GLU A 19 4.37 12.10 -12.06
C GLU A 19 5.33 10.99 -11.66
N ILE A 20 6.62 11.23 -11.90
CA ILE A 20 7.69 10.30 -11.52
C ILE A 20 7.75 10.16 -10.00
N VAL A 21 7.63 11.27 -9.27
CA VAL A 21 7.62 11.26 -7.80
C VAL A 21 6.41 10.51 -7.28
N PHE A 22 5.22 10.79 -7.82
CA PHE A 22 3.99 10.12 -7.42
C PHE A 22 4.04 8.60 -7.64
N GLU A 23 4.44 8.15 -8.84
CA GLU A 23 4.61 6.73 -9.14
C GLU A 23 5.60 6.05 -8.18
N LYS A 24 6.74 6.71 -7.89
CA LYS A 24 7.74 6.19 -6.95
C LYS A 24 7.22 6.09 -5.53
N VAL A 25 6.43 7.07 -5.06
CA VAL A 25 5.87 7.06 -3.71
C VAL A 25 4.91 5.89 -3.51
N ILE A 26 4.00 5.65 -4.47
CA ILE A 26 3.05 4.52 -4.38
C ILE A 26 3.81 3.19 -4.43
N HIS A 27 4.79 3.06 -5.31
CA HIS A 27 5.59 1.85 -5.41
C HIS A 27 6.40 1.61 -4.13
N PHE A 28 6.99 2.66 -3.56
CA PHE A 28 7.70 2.59 -2.28
C PHE A 28 6.76 2.18 -1.13
N SER A 29 5.54 2.71 -1.08
CA SER A 29 4.51 2.31 -0.12
C SER A 29 4.21 0.81 -0.21
N GLY A 30 4.05 0.27 -1.43
CA GLY A 30 3.83 -1.16 -1.63
C GLY A 30 4.96 -2.03 -1.11
N TRP A 31 6.21 -1.64 -1.34
CA TRP A 31 7.39 -2.31 -0.79
C TRP A 31 7.50 -2.19 0.73
N PHE A 32 7.20 -1.03 1.29
CA PHE A 32 7.20 -0.83 2.73
C PHE A 32 6.25 -1.80 3.43
N PHE A 33 4.99 -1.87 2.98
CA PHE A 33 4.02 -2.81 3.52
C PHE A 33 4.42 -4.27 3.32
N LEU A 34 5.01 -4.60 2.16
CA LEU A 34 5.49 -5.96 1.89
C LEU A 34 6.60 -6.37 2.86
N ILE A 35 7.58 -5.50 3.08
CA ILE A 35 8.70 -5.77 3.99
C ILE A 35 8.19 -5.95 5.42
N VAL A 36 7.27 -5.10 5.88
CA VAL A 36 6.64 -5.24 7.20
C VAL A 36 5.92 -6.59 7.32
N LEU A 37 5.14 -6.98 6.31
CA LEU A 37 4.47 -8.28 6.28
C LEU A 37 5.47 -9.45 6.34
N LEU A 38 6.55 -9.38 5.56
CA LEU A 38 7.57 -10.43 5.52
C LEU A 38 8.31 -10.56 6.86
N ILE A 39 8.65 -9.44 7.50
CA ILE A 39 9.26 -9.45 8.84
C ILE A 39 8.31 -10.12 9.84
N LEU A 40 7.02 -9.76 9.80
CA LEU A 40 6.02 -10.31 10.70
C LEU A 40 5.85 -11.82 10.50
N LEU A 41 5.62 -12.28 9.26
CA LEU A 41 5.49 -13.70 8.94
C LEU A 41 6.76 -14.50 9.26
N SER A 42 7.93 -13.94 8.99
CA SER A 42 9.21 -14.58 9.31
C SER A 42 9.40 -14.71 10.83
N GLY A 43 8.96 -13.70 11.60
CA GLY A 43 8.89 -13.78 13.05
C GLY A 43 8.04 -14.96 13.50
N PHE A 44 6.79 -15.05 13.02
CA PHE A 44 5.90 -16.17 13.34
C PHE A 44 6.54 -17.53 13.04
N PHE A 45 7.11 -17.68 11.85
CA PHE A 45 7.75 -18.93 11.44
C PHE A 45 8.94 -19.31 12.32
N ILE A 46 9.78 -18.34 12.70
CA ILE A 46 10.94 -18.59 13.56
C ILE A 46 10.50 -18.98 14.97
N PHE A 47 9.51 -18.29 15.55
CA PHE A 47 9.01 -18.59 16.88
C PHE A 47 8.29 -19.95 16.95
N ASP A 48 7.52 -20.29 15.92
CA ASP A 48 6.83 -21.57 15.80
C ASP A 48 7.83 -22.73 15.61
N MET A 49 8.78 -22.58 14.67
CA MET A 49 9.63 -23.70 14.23
C MET A 49 10.90 -23.92 15.08
N ILE A 50 11.43 -22.88 15.75
CA ILE A 50 12.69 -22.97 16.52
C ILE A 50 12.44 -23.11 18.01
N LEU A 51 11.40 -22.44 18.53
CA LEU A 51 11.24 -22.32 19.96
C LEU A 51 10.28 -23.37 20.53
N ASP A 52 9.28 -23.88 19.79
CA ASP A 52 8.27 -24.86 20.27
C ASP A 52 7.70 -24.53 21.68
N LEU A 53 7.88 -23.28 22.10
CA LEU A 53 7.75 -22.78 23.48
C LEU A 53 6.50 -21.90 23.62
N VAL A 54 5.90 -21.52 22.50
CA VAL A 54 4.77 -20.60 22.43
C VAL A 54 3.81 -21.18 21.40
N GLU A 55 2.68 -21.74 21.86
CA GLU A 55 1.49 -21.84 21.03
C GLU A 55 1.15 -20.41 20.61
N LEU A 56 1.63 -19.99 19.44
CA LEU A 56 1.34 -18.68 18.87
C LEU A 56 -0.11 -18.71 18.43
N GLU A 57 -1.02 -18.54 19.39
CA GLU A 57 -2.40 -18.23 19.09
C GLU A 57 -2.39 -16.97 18.21
N LEU A 58 -2.97 -17.11 17.02
CA LEU A 58 -3.21 -15.99 16.11
C LEU A 58 -4.17 -15.02 16.78
N ASN A 59 -3.61 -14.14 17.60
CA ASN A 59 -4.35 -13.06 18.24
C ASN A 59 -4.98 -12.20 17.14
N THR A 60 -6.22 -11.77 17.37
CA THR A 60 -7.00 -10.90 16.48
C THR A 60 -6.18 -9.71 15.95
N ILE A 61 -5.30 -9.13 16.78
CA ILE A 61 -4.43 -8.01 16.40
C ILE A 61 -3.44 -8.43 15.32
N THR A 62 -2.77 -9.58 15.50
CA THR A 62 -1.82 -10.11 14.53
C THR A 62 -2.50 -10.41 13.21
N PHE A 63 -3.65 -11.10 13.27
CA PHE A 63 -4.42 -11.43 12.08
C PHE A 63 -4.84 -10.17 11.30
N ALA A 64 -5.31 -9.13 12.01
CA ALA A 64 -5.64 -7.84 11.41
C ALA A 64 -4.41 -7.18 10.77
N LEU A 65 -3.24 -7.23 11.41
CA LEU A 65 -2.00 -6.68 10.87
C LEU A 65 -1.55 -7.40 9.59
N VAL A 66 -1.66 -8.73 9.54
CA VAL A 66 -1.36 -9.53 8.34
C VAL A 66 -2.27 -9.14 7.18
N ILE A 67 -3.58 -9.09 7.42
CA ILE A 67 -4.56 -8.69 6.38
C ILE A 67 -4.30 -7.26 5.92
N PHE A 68 -4.11 -6.33 6.86
CA PHE A 68 -3.92 -4.92 6.56
C PHE A 68 -2.65 -4.69 5.73
N THR A 69 -1.51 -5.22 6.16
CA THR A 69 -0.23 -5.04 5.47
C THR A 69 -0.19 -5.76 4.12
N GLY A 70 -0.71 -6.98 4.03
CA GLY A 70 -0.80 -7.72 2.77
C GLY A 70 -1.72 -7.05 1.75
N THR A 71 -2.90 -6.62 2.19
CA THR A 71 -3.88 -5.93 1.32
C THR A 71 -3.31 -4.60 0.83
N ASN A 72 -2.77 -3.77 1.73
CA ASN A 72 -2.17 -2.48 1.36
C ASN A 72 -0.97 -2.63 0.42
N SER A 73 -0.15 -3.65 0.61
CA SER A 73 0.96 -3.94 -0.30
C SER A 73 0.46 -4.29 -1.70
N ALA A 74 -0.44 -5.28 -1.81
CA ALA A 74 -0.99 -5.74 -3.08
C ALA A 74 -1.69 -4.61 -3.85
N ILE A 75 -2.52 -3.84 -3.15
CA ILE A 75 -3.26 -2.73 -3.75
C ILE A 75 -2.31 -1.60 -4.17
N SER A 76 -1.29 -1.25 -3.37
CA SER A 76 -0.30 -0.23 -3.75
C SER A 76 0.41 -0.60 -5.05
N PHE A 77 0.83 -1.86 -5.22
CA PHE A 77 1.42 -2.33 -6.48
C PHE A 77 0.44 -2.30 -7.65
N ALA A 78 -0.82 -2.67 -7.42
CA ALA A 78 -1.86 -2.61 -8.44
C ALA A 78 -2.11 -1.17 -8.91
N VAL A 79 -2.20 -0.21 -7.98
CA VAL A 79 -2.37 1.22 -8.27
C VAL A 79 -1.16 1.77 -9.00
N ALA A 80 0.06 1.48 -8.54
CA ALA A 80 1.29 1.91 -9.22
C ALA A 80 1.33 1.43 -10.68
N THR A 81 0.95 0.17 -10.92
CA THR A 81 0.90 -0.41 -12.26
C THR A 81 -0.18 0.23 -13.13
N ARG A 82 -1.37 0.49 -12.58
CA ARG A 82 -2.47 1.14 -13.31
C ARG A 82 -2.18 2.60 -13.63
N VAL A 83 -1.59 3.35 -12.69
CA VAL A 83 -1.18 4.76 -12.88
C VAL A 83 -0.10 4.86 -13.95
N LYS A 84 0.89 3.96 -13.94
CA LYS A 84 1.94 3.92 -14.96
C LYS A 84 1.37 3.71 -16.37
N LYS A 85 0.28 2.94 -16.50
CA LYS A 85 -0.42 2.70 -17.78
C LYS A 85 -1.38 3.83 -18.17
N ASN A 86 -2.01 4.50 -17.20
CA ASN A 86 -3.05 5.53 -17.41
C ASN A 86 -2.72 6.82 -16.64
N ARG A 87 -1.62 7.48 -17.02
CA ARG A 87 -1.06 8.63 -16.28
C ARG A 87 -1.98 9.84 -16.26
N ASP A 88 -2.76 10.02 -17.32
CA ASP A 88 -3.79 11.04 -17.45
C ASP A 88 -4.89 10.90 -16.38
N GLN A 89 -5.16 9.67 -15.93
CA GLN A 89 -6.18 9.37 -14.93
C GLN A 89 -5.61 9.17 -13.51
N LYS A 90 -4.32 9.50 -13.27
CA LYS A 90 -3.63 9.22 -11.99
C LYS A 90 -4.41 9.65 -10.74
N LYS A 91 -5.01 10.85 -10.77
CA LYS A 91 -5.77 11.40 -9.64
C LYS A 91 -7.04 10.60 -9.38
N LYS A 92 -7.76 10.24 -10.44
CA LYS A 92 -8.97 9.42 -10.35
C LYS A 92 -8.63 8.05 -9.77
N LEU A 93 -7.63 7.37 -10.32
CA LEU A 93 -7.18 6.06 -9.85
C LEU A 93 -6.76 6.07 -8.37
N PHE A 94 -6.11 7.14 -7.92
CA PHE A 94 -5.72 7.30 -6.52
C PHE A 94 -6.92 7.53 -5.59
N ILE A 95 -7.91 8.32 -6.01
CA ILE A 95 -9.12 8.55 -5.22
C ILE A 95 -10.00 7.30 -5.18
N ASP A 96 -10.17 6.62 -6.31
CA ASP A 96 -10.88 5.34 -6.38
C ASP A 96 -10.21 4.30 -5.46
N TRP A 97 -8.87 4.29 -5.41
CA TRP A 97 -8.11 3.49 -4.46
C TRP A 97 -8.40 3.86 -3.01
N LEU A 98 -8.31 5.13 -2.64
CA LEU A 98 -8.50 5.60 -1.27
C LEU A 98 -9.91 5.29 -0.76
N LEU A 99 -10.93 5.46 -1.62
CA LEU A 99 -12.32 5.06 -1.34
C LEU A 99 -12.45 3.55 -1.17
N GLY A 100 -11.80 2.76 -2.02
CA GLY A 100 -11.79 1.31 -1.92
C GLY A 100 -11.18 0.82 -0.60
N GLU A 101 -10.02 1.35 -0.22
CA GLU A 101 -9.35 1.05 1.06
C GLU A 101 -10.22 1.44 2.26
N PHE A 102 -10.86 2.61 2.19
CA PHE A 102 -11.76 3.07 3.24
C PHE A 102 -12.96 2.13 3.43
N ILE A 103 -13.62 1.72 2.35
CA ILE A 103 -14.75 0.78 2.41
C ILE A 103 -14.29 -0.59 2.92
N PHE A 104 -13.13 -1.08 2.45
CA PHE A 104 -12.54 -2.32 2.92
C PHE A 104 -12.28 -2.29 4.43
N CYS A 105 -11.68 -1.21 4.94
CA CYS A 105 -11.45 -1.02 6.38
C CYS A 105 -12.76 -1.04 7.17
N ILE A 106 -13.82 -0.37 6.69
CA ILE A 106 -15.14 -0.40 7.33
C ILE A 106 -15.67 -1.82 7.45
N ILE A 107 -15.63 -2.58 6.34
CA ILE A 107 -16.10 -3.97 6.33
C ILE A 107 -15.28 -4.82 7.30
N ALA A 108 -13.95 -4.69 7.30
CA ALA A 108 -13.08 -5.42 8.20
C ALA A 108 -13.40 -5.15 9.67
N ILE A 109 -13.60 -3.87 10.04
CA ILE A 109 -14.00 -3.48 11.41
C ILE A 109 -15.34 -4.13 11.79
N PHE A 110 -16.34 -4.09 10.90
CA PHE A 110 -17.64 -4.71 11.17
C PHE A 110 -17.56 -6.22 11.32
N VAL A 111 -16.76 -6.90 10.48
CA VAL A 111 -16.56 -8.35 10.57
C VAL A 111 -15.90 -8.73 11.89
N VAL A 112 -14.86 -7.99 12.31
CA VAL A 112 -14.19 -8.23 13.60
C VAL A 112 -15.15 -7.97 14.76
N ALA A 113 -15.92 -6.87 14.72
CA ALA A 113 -16.91 -6.56 15.75
C ALA A 113 -18.00 -7.62 15.87
N ALA A 114 -18.50 -8.16 14.74
CA ALA A 114 -19.48 -9.23 14.73
C ALA A 114 -18.92 -10.57 15.24
N TYR A 115 -17.63 -10.86 15.01
CA TYR A 115 -16.98 -12.06 15.53
C TYR A 115 -16.73 -11.99 17.05
N GLN A 116 -16.62 -10.78 17.60
CA GLN A 116 -16.37 -10.56 19.03
C GLN A 116 -17.65 -10.56 19.91
N TRP A 117 -18.83 -10.66 19.30
CA TRP A 117 -20.13 -10.71 20.01
C TRP A 117 -20.68 -12.13 20.02
#